data_AF-A0A537CXN5-F1
#
_entry.id   AF-A0A537CXN5-F1
#
_cell.length_a   1.000
_cell.length_b   1.000
_cell.length_c   1.000
_cell.angle_alpha   90.00
_cell.angle_beta   90.00
_cell.angle_gamma   90.00
#
_symmetry.space_group_name_H-M   'P 1'
#
loop_
_entity.id
_entity.type
_entity.pdbx_description
1 polymer ?
#
loop_
_entity_poly.entity_id
_entity_poly.type
_entity_poly.pdbx_seq_one_letter_code
_entity_poly.pdbx_strand_id
1 'polypeptide(L)'
;MPDAFLQAVENGVEDLTAVYNAPPPAQVRTVEQIRAYGAGVAARVQRWWAALPDKSCRQTVKTYYGARPLHELLERCTWHSAQHARQIIAVLEGFGIRPNEPLTERDYSGLPMPKGLWE
;
A
#
# COMPACT_ATOMS: atom_id res chain seq x y z
N MET A 1 -1.20 -1.16 4.02
CA MET A 1 -1.95 -0.96 2.76
C MET A 1 -1.79 -2.11 1.76
N PRO A 2 -0.58 -2.46 1.25
CA PRO A 2 -0.48 -3.45 0.18
C PRO A 2 -0.79 -4.88 0.63
N ASP A 3 -0.54 -5.21 1.90
CA ASP A 3 -0.93 -6.51 2.46
C ASP A 3 -2.46 -6.66 2.54
N ALA A 4 -3.19 -5.62 2.94
CA ALA A 4 -4.65 -5.64 2.96
C ALA A 4 -5.24 -5.81 1.56
N PHE A 5 -4.65 -5.15 0.55
CA PHE A 5 -5.01 -5.37 -0.85
C PHE A 5 -4.87 -6.85 -1.22
N LEU A 6 -3.74 -7.48 -0.88
CA LEU A 6 -3.50 -8.90 -1.12
C LEU A 6 -4.51 -9.78 -0.40
N GLN A 7 -4.86 -9.47 0.85
CA GLN A 7 -5.91 -10.20 1.58
C GLN A 7 -7.29 -10.08 0.88
N ALA A 8 -7.60 -8.95 0.26
CA ALA A 8 -8.82 -8.78 -0.52
C ALA A 8 -8.83 -9.67 -1.77
N VAL A 9 -7.75 -9.67 -2.54
CA VAL A 9 -7.70 -10.32 -3.86
C VAL A 9 -7.32 -11.81 -3.80
N GLU A 10 -6.60 -12.23 -2.76
CA GLU A 10 -6.21 -13.64 -2.56
C GLU A 10 -7.22 -14.39 -1.69
N ASN A 11 -7.79 -13.74 -0.66
CA ASN A 11 -8.59 -14.40 0.36
C ASN A 11 -10.05 -13.91 0.43
N GLY A 12 -10.43 -12.92 -0.38
CA GLY A 12 -11.78 -12.37 -0.38
C GLY A 12 -12.15 -11.55 0.86
N VAL A 13 -11.17 -11.00 1.58
CA VAL A 13 -11.43 -10.16 2.77
C VAL A 13 -12.13 -8.86 2.34
N GLU A 14 -13.36 -8.64 2.82
CA GLU A 14 -14.17 -7.49 2.45
C GLU A 14 -13.94 -6.27 3.37
N ASP A 15 -13.71 -6.50 4.67
CA ASP A 15 -13.43 -5.45 5.64
C ASP A 15 -11.94 -5.11 5.73
N LEU A 16 -11.52 -4.21 4.84
CA LEU A 16 -10.15 -3.72 4.81
C LEU A 16 -9.85 -2.74 5.96
N THR A 17 -10.86 -2.15 6.62
CA THR A 17 -10.62 -1.25 7.76
C THR A 17 -10.06 -1.98 8.97
N ALA A 18 -10.55 -3.20 9.22
CA ALA A 18 -10.01 -4.09 10.23
C ALA A 18 -8.53 -4.44 9.95
N VAL A 19 -8.15 -4.58 8.67
CA VAL A 19 -6.76 -4.87 8.28
C VAL A 19 -5.86 -3.64 8.38
N TYR A 20 -6.35 -2.45 8.04
CA TYR A 20 -5.57 -1.21 8.12
C TYR A 20 -5.22 -0.81 9.55
N ASN A 21 -6.13 -1.08 10.50
CA ASN A 21 -5.94 -0.75 11.91
C ASN A 21 -5.32 -1.89 12.73
N ALA A 22 -4.98 -3.01 12.08
CA ALA A 22 -4.38 -4.13 12.76
C ALA A 22 -2.98 -3.76 13.28
N PRO A 23 -2.60 -4.23 14.48
CA PRO A 23 -1.21 -4.14 14.91
C PRO A 23 -0.31 -4.88 13.91
N PRO A 24 0.97 -4.48 13.79
CA PRO A 24 1.93 -5.27 13.03
C PRO A 24 1.94 -6.72 13.56
N PRO A 25 2.20 -7.73 12.71
CA PRO A 25 2.26 -9.11 13.15
C PRO A 25 3.19 -9.26 14.35
N ALA A 26 2.80 -10.06 15.35
CA ALA A 26 3.49 -10.14 16.65
C ALA A 26 4.99 -10.50 16.57
N GLN A 27 5.39 -11.14 15.48
CA GLN A 27 6.78 -11.50 15.15
C GLN A 27 7.62 -10.34 14.58
N VAL A 28 7.02 -9.23 14.17
CA VAL A 28 7.71 -8.05 13.63
C VAL A 28 8.04 -7.09 14.76
N ARG A 29 9.27 -7.15 15.27
CA ARG A 29 9.75 -6.39 16.43
C ARG A 29 11.05 -5.63 16.17
N THR A 30 11.80 -5.97 15.12
CA THR A 30 13.06 -5.30 14.75
C THR A 30 12.99 -4.66 13.37
N VAL A 31 13.95 -3.78 13.07
CA VAL A 31 14.08 -3.12 11.76
C VAL A 31 14.26 -4.15 10.64
N GLU A 32 15.06 -5.18 10.88
CA GLU A 32 15.30 -6.28 9.92
C GLU A 32 14.02 -7.03 9.61
N GLN A 33 13.18 -7.26 10.62
CA GLN A 33 11.88 -7.93 10.46
C GLN A 33 10.88 -7.04 9.71
N ILE A 34 10.89 -5.72 9.94
CA ILE A 34 10.08 -4.77 9.16
C ILE A 34 10.51 -4.81 7.68
N ARG A 35 11.82 -4.80 7.41
CA ARG A 35 12.36 -4.88 6.05
C ARG A 35 11.99 -6.20 5.37
N ALA A 36 12.14 -7.32 6.08
CA ALA A 36 11.79 -8.64 5.59
C ALA A 36 10.29 -8.76 5.29
N TYR A 37 9.43 -8.22 6.18
CA TYR A 37 8.00 -8.17 5.97
C TYR A 37 7.63 -7.36 4.72
N GLY A 38 8.19 -6.15 4.57
CA GLY A 38 7.99 -5.31 3.39
C GLY A 38 8.41 -6.00 2.09
N ALA A 39 9.58 -6.64 2.09
CA ALA A 39 10.06 -7.41 0.93
C ALA A 39 9.14 -8.59 0.59
N GLY A 40 8.61 -9.29 1.60
CA GLY A 40 7.65 -10.38 1.42
C GLY A 40 6.34 -9.91 0.79
N VAL A 41 5.80 -8.78 1.26
CA VAL A 41 4.59 -8.16 0.70
C VAL A 41 4.83 -7.70 -0.74
N ALA A 42 5.96 -7.05 -1.04
CA ALA A 42 6.29 -6.64 -2.40
C ALA A 42 6.39 -7.85 -3.35
N ALA A 43 7.02 -8.94 -2.91
CA ALA A 43 7.10 -10.17 -3.71
C ALA A 43 5.71 -10.80 -3.95
N ARG A 44 4.79 -10.73 -2.98
CA ARG A 44 3.40 -11.18 -3.17
C ARG A 44 2.66 -10.33 -4.18
N VAL A 45 2.76 -8.99 -4.11
CA VAL A 45 2.17 -8.09 -5.12
C VAL A 45 2.68 -8.42 -6.52
N GLN A 46 3.98 -8.64 -6.69
CA GLN A 46 4.56 -9.01 -7.98
C GLN A 46 4.04 -10.37 -8.50
N ARG A 47 3.92 -11.38 -7.63
CA ARG A 47 3.36 -12.68 -8.00
C ARG A 47 1.89 -12.59 -8.38
N TRP A 48 1.10 -11.88 -7.57
CA TRP A 48 -0.31 -11.63 -7.85
C TRP A 48 -0.47 -10.93 -9.21
N TRP A 49 0.29 -9.85 -9.42
CA TRP A 49 0.24 -9.11 -10.68
C TRP A 49 0.62 -10.01 -11.84
N ALA A 50 1.71 -10.78 -11.76
CA ALA A 50 2.11 -11.69 -12.84
C ALA A 50 1.02 -12.72 -13.18
N ALA A 51 0.34 -13.26 -12.19
CA ALA A 51 -0.70 -14.28 -12.35
C ALA A 51 -2.05 -13.73 -12.86
N LEU A 52 -2.32 -12.42 -12.72
CA LEU A 52 -3.59 -11.82 -13.14
C LEU A 52 -3.74 -11.83 -14.67
N PRO A 53 -4.70 -12.56 -15.27
CA PRO A 53 -4.82 -12.63 -16.73
C PRO A 53 -5.27 -11.30 -17.36
N ASP A 54 -6.27 -10.66 -16.74
CA ASP A 54 -6.80 -9.38 -17.18
C ASP A 54 -6.17 -8.22 -16.39
N LYS A 55 -5.22 -7.53 -17.05
CA LYS A 55 -4.52 -6.36 -16.47
C LYS A 55 -5.37 -5.10 -16.44
N SER A 56 -6.56 -5.09 -17.02
CA SER A 56 -7.46 -3.94 -16.95
C SER A 56 -7.99 -3.69 -15.55
N CYS A 57 -7.95 -4.71 -14.69
CA CYS A 57 -8.45 -4.65 -13.32
C CYS A 57 -9.92 -4.18 -13.23
N ARG A 58 -10.75 -4.56 -14.21
CA ARG A 58 -12.17 -4.15 -14.27
C ARG A 58 -13.10 -5.12 -13.56
N GLN A 59 -12.62 -6.30 -13.18
CA GLN A 59 -13.38 -7.23 -12.35
C GLN A 59 -13.76 -6.59 -11.01
N THR A 60 -14.95 -6.96 -10.52
CA THR A 60 -15.52 -6.43 -9.29
C THR A 60 -14.88 -7.06 -8.06
N VAL A 61 -14.46 -6.23 -7.11
CA VAL A 61 -14.06 -6.63 -5.76
C VAL A 61 -15.08 -6.11 -4.75
N LYS A 62 -15.42 -6.92 -3.75
CA LYS A 62 -16.26 -6.50 -2.63
C LYS A 62 -15.40 -5.79 -1.59
N THR A 63 -15.82 -4.61 -1.18
CA THR A 63 -15.15 -3.82 -0.14
C THR A 63 -16.15 -3.39 0.92
N TYR A 64 -15.66 -2.97 2.09
CA TYR A 64 -16.50 -2.46 3.18
C TYR A 64 -17.38 -1.24 2.82
N TYR A 65 -17.10 -0.57 1.69
CA TYR A 65 -17.84 0.58 1.17
C TYR A 65 -18.52 0.28 -0.19
N GLY A 66 -18.78 -1.00 -0.44
CA GLY A 66 -19.51 -1.50 -1.60
C GLY A 66 -18.64 -2.25 -2.63
N ALA A 67 -19.30 -2.81 -3.63
CA ALA A 67 -18.63 -3.45 -4.76
C ALA A 67 -18.00 -2.40 -5.67
N ARG A 68 -16.72 -2.55 -5.99
CA ARG A 68 -15.94 -1.61 -6.81
C ARG A 68 -15.12 -2.34 -7.87
N PRO A 69 -14.76 -1.70 -8.98
CA PRO A 69 -13.74 -2.22 -9.87
C PRO A 69 -12.40 -2.40 -9.13
N LEU A 70 -11.65 -3.47 -9.43
CA LEU A 70 -10.38 -3.72 -8.73
C LEU A 70 -9.36 -2.59 -8.93
N HIS A 71 -9.36 -1.92 -10.07
CA HIS A 71 -8.42 -0.82 -10.32
C HIS A 71 -8.61 0.34 -9.33
N GLU A 72 -9.84 0.63 -8.88
CA GLU A 72 -10.08 1.67 -7.88
C GLU A 72 -9.46 1.29 -6.53
N LEU A 73 -9.56 0.01 -6.15
CA LEU A 73 -8.95 -0.48 -4.92
C LEU A 73 -7.41 -0.48 -5.02
N LEU A 74 -6.86 -0.91 -6.17
CA LEU A 74 -5.42 -0.90 -6.43
C LEU A 74 -4.87 0.53 -6.39
N GLU A 75 -5.52 1.47 -7.09
CA GLU A 75 -5.16 2.89 -7.07
C GLU A 75 -5.16 3.44 -5.63
N ARG A 76 -6.23 3.15 -4.87
CA ARG A 76 -6.35 3.57 -3.47
C ARG A 76 -5.22 3.07 -2.59
N CYS A 77 -4.88 1.80 -2.70
CA CYS A 77 -3.78 1.22 -1.94
C CYS A 77 -2.43 1.82 -2.35
N THR A 78 -2.23 2.11 -3.64
CA THR A 78 -1.00 2.73 -4.16
C THR A 78 -0.82 4.16 -3.64
N TRP A 79 -1.79 5.06 -3.82
CA TRP A 79 -1.62 6.46 -3.40
C TRP A 79 -1.57 6.61 -1.88
N HIS A 80 -2.27 5.77 -1.12
CA HIS A 80 -2.18 5.79 0.33
C HIS A 80 -0.80 5.31 0.82
N SER A 81 -0.23 4.27 0.20
CA SER A 81 1.16 3.88 0.46
C SER A 81 2.15 5.01 0.14
N ALA A 82 1.95 5.72 -0.98
CA ALA A 82 2.79 6.86 -1.36
C ALA A 82 2.68 8.01 -0.34
N GLN A 83 1.47 8.30 0.18
CA GLN A 83 1.27 9.35 1.18
C GLN A 83 1.99 9.05 2.49
N HIS A 84 1.95 7.80 2.98
CA HIS A 84 2.73 7.42 4.16
C HIS A 84 4.24 7.48 3.94
N ALA A 85 4.72 7.11 2.74
CA ALA A 85 6.13 7.27 2.40
C ALA A 85 6.53 8.76 2.40
N ARG A 86 5.69 9.64 1.85
CA ARG A 86 5.88 11.11 1.87
C ARG A 86 5.95 11.66 3.30
N GLN A 87 5.10 11.17 4.21
CA GLN A 87 5.13 11.51 5.64
C GLN A 87 6.43 11.09 6.32
N ILE A 88 6.88 9.85 6.08
CA ILE A 88 8.15 9.33 6.65
C ILE A 88 9.34 10.13 6.12
N ILE A 89 9.37 10.43 4.82
CA ILE A 89 10.40 11.27 4.19
C ILE A 89 10.48 12.62 4.91
N ALA A 90 9.35 13.30 5.10
CA ALA A 90 9.30 14.60 5.76
C ALA A 90 9.76 14.54 7.23
N VAL A 91 9.42 13.46 7.96
CA VAL A 91 9.91 13.26 9.34
C VAL A 91 11.42 13.10 9.37
N LEU A 92 12.01 12.29 8.48
CA LEU A 92 13.47 12.13 8.40
C LEU A 92 14.16 13.46 8.10
N GLU A 93 13.67 14.21 7.12
CA GLU A 93 14.20 15.53 6.76
C GLU A 93 14.09 16.53 7.93
N GLY A 94 12.99 16.50 8.68
CA GLY A 94 12.81 17.31 9.89
C GLY A 94 13.84 17.01 10.99
N PHE A 95 14.38 15.79 11.03
CA PHE A 95 15.49 15.40 11.90
C PHE A 95 16.88 15.61 11.27
N GLY A 96 16.97 16.20 10.07
CA GLY A 96 18.23 16.37 9.35
C GLY A 96 18.80 15.07 8.77
N ILE A 97 17.99 14.01 8.69
CA ILE A 97 18.39 12.72 8.12
C ILE A 97 18.01 12.73 6.65
N ARG A 98 19.00 12.60 5.76
CA ARG A 98 18.76 12.50 4.32
C ARG A 98 18.13 11.13 4.00
N PRO A 99 16.92 11.07 3.42
CA PRO A 99 16.34 9.82 2.97
C PRO A 99 17.18 9.21 1.84
N ASN A 100 17.33 7.88 1.85
CA ASN A 100 17.93 7.17 0.73
C ASN A 100 16.88 6.95 -0.36
N GLU A 101 17.15 7.42 -1.58
CA GLU A 101 16.28 7.26 -2.74
C GLU A 101 14.79 7.60 -2.45
N PRO A 102 14.49 8.82 -1.98
CA PRO A 102 13.11 9.20 -1.67
C PRO A 102 12.23 9.18 -2.94
N LEU A 103 10.94 8.89 -2.74
CA LEU A 103 9.93 9.08 -3.77
C LEU A 103 9.91 10.53 -4.24
N THR A 104 9.68 10.70 -5.53
CA THR A 104 9.71 11.98 -6.24
C THR A 104 8.33 12.31 -6.83
N GLU A 105 8.17 13.54 -7.34
CA GLU A 105 6.95 13.94 -8.08
C GLU A 105 6.62 13.00 -9.25
N ARG A 106 7.63 12.36 -9.85
CA ARG A 106 7.42 11.37 -10.90
C ARG A 106 6.69 10.13 -10.37
N ASP A 107 7.02 9.68 -9.17
CA ASP A 107 6.41 8.51 -8.54
C ASP A 107 4.95 8.77 -8.12
N TYR A 108 4.61 10.04 -7.91
CA TYR A 108 3.25 10.48 -7.58
C TYR A 108 2.37 10.76 -8.81
N SER A 109 2.96 10.83 -10.00
CA SER A 109 2.26 11.26 -11.21
C SER A 109 1.06 10.37 -11.52
N GLY A 110 -0.12 10.99 -11.66
CA GLY A 110 -1.38 10.30 -11.94
C GLY A 110 -2.09 9.73 -10.72
N LEU A 111 -1.48 9.77 -9.53
CA LEU A 111 -2.14 9.36 -8.29
C LEU A 111 -2.96 10.53 -7.70
N PRO A 112 -4.15 10.26 -7.14
CA PRO A 112 -4.96 11.28 -6.47
C PRO A 112 -4.39 11.58 -5.06
N MET A 113 -3.18 12.15 -5.02
CA MET A 113 -2.48 12.46 -3.78
C MET A 113 -3.18 13.57 -2.97
N PRO A 114 -3.26 13.46 -1.64
CA PRO A 114 -3.70 14.55 -0.78
C PRO A 114 -2.83 15.81 -0.92
N LYS A 115 -3.45 16.98 -0.84
CA LYS A 115 -2.73 18.26 -0.86
C LYS A 115 -1.89 18.42 0.40
N GLY A 116 -2.50 18.25 1.57
CA GLY A 116 -1.81 18.26 2.84
C GLY A 116 -0.96 17.01 3.07
N LEU A 117 0.12 17.18 3.83
CA LEU A 117 0.98 16.07 4.24
C LEU A 117 0.35 15.22 5.36
N TRP A 118 -0.47 15.83 6.20
CA TRP A 118 -1.06 15.23 7.41
C TRP A 118 -2.59 15.15 7.36
N GLU A 119 -3.16 15.33 6.17
CA GLU A 119 -4.60 15.21 5.88
C GLU A 119 -4.96 13.76 5.52
#